data_AF-A0A8B8A8Z9-F1
#
_entry.id   AF-A0A8B8A8Z9-F1
#
_cell.length_a   1.000
_cell.length_b   1.000
_cell.length_c   1.000
_cell.angle_alpha   90.00
_cell.angle_beta   90.00
_cell.angle_gamma   90.00
#
_symmetry.space_group_name_H-M   'P 1'
#
loop_
_entity.id
_entity.type
_entity.pdbx_description
1 polymer ?
#
loop_
_entity_poly.entity_id
_entity_poly.type
_entity_poly.pdbx_seq_one_letter_code
_entity_poly.pdbx_strand_id
1 'polypeptide(L)'
;MAAPMIDTDSDDELPPGWEERVSSQGQVYYANHETKATQWEHPRSGKKKQVTGDLPYGWEKQVTDDGIIIFVDHINKKTTYTDPRLAFAEDEKKTPFDFKQKFDGNSTALQVTQGKDLSGKYAIVTGANSGIGYETAKTLAYFGATVILACRNLEAANKCRNVILEDRPSAKLEVIHLDLASLKSVRMFAEEYRSKKWPLHLLILNAAVFGLPYTKSEDDIEMTFQVNHLAQFYLTKLLWEVLAASSPSRIVIVSSESHRFSDLSLDSITESKLSPTLSQYQDLQAYNNSKLCNVLFSLHLNKLLSDKGVQCNSLHPGNIMYTNLSRHWWLYRVLFLLARPFTKSLQQGAATTVFCAVSSHLDGVGGLYFNNCCHCIPSTAGCNEELAHRLWNLSERMLQKALDKG
;
A
#
# COMPACT_ATOMS: atom_id res chain seq x y z
N MET A 1 25.85 6.85 11.41
CA MET A 1 26.83 6.38 10.42
C MET A 1 26.06 5.99 9.19
N ALA A 2 26.31 6.64 8.05
CA ALA A 2 25.72 6.23 6.78
C ALA A 2 26.28 4.84 6.43
N ALA A 3 25.40 3.88 6.17
CA ALA A 3 25.82 2.64 5.55
C ALA A 3 26.39 2.98 4.17
N PRO A 4 27.55 2.41 3.78
CA PRO A 4 28.11 2.67 2.46
C PRO A 4 27.09 2.22 1.41
N MET A 5 26.87 3.04 0.38
CA MET A 5 26.15 2.60 -0.81
C MET A 5 26.96 1.42 -1.38
N ILE A 6 26.35 0.23 -1.35
CA ILE A 6 26.88 -0.94 -2.04
C ILE A 6 26.76 -0.62 -3.53
N ASP A 7 27.90 -0.51 -4.19
CA ASP A 7 28.02 -0.29 -5.62
C ASP A 7 27.52 -1.56 -6.33
N THR A 8 26.24 -1.56 -6.70
CA THR A 8 25.46 -2.78 -7.02
C THR A 8 25.82 -3.47 -8.33
N ASP A 9 26.56 -2.82 -9.23
CA ASP A 9 26.86 -3.42 -10.55
C ASP A 9 27.99 -4.46 -10.46
N SER A 10 28.83 -4.44 -9.41
CA SER A 10 29.98 -5.37 -9.30
C SER A 10 29.61 -6.77 -8.80
N ASP A 11 28.50 -6.91 -8.08
CA ASP A 11 28.04 -8.18 -7.51
C ASP A 11 27.34 -9.09 -8.54
N ASP A 12 26.84 -8.49 -9.63
CA ASP A 12 26.19 -9.17 -10.75
C ASP A 12 27.17 -9.52 -11.89
N GLU A 13 28.44 -9.10 -11.81
CA GLU A 13 29.46 -9.52 -12.77
C GLU A 13 29.88 -10.98 -12.55
N LEU A 14 29.75 -11.75 -13.62
CA LEU A 14 30.22 -13.13 -13.66
C LEU A 14 31.75 -13.20 -13.64
N PRO A 15 32.36 -14.14 -12.89
CA PRO A 15 33.78 -14.43 -13.04
C PRO A 15 34.10 -14.89 -14.47
N PRO A 16 35.37 -14.76 -14.91
CA PRO A 16 35.79 -15.27 -16.21
C PRO A 16 35.40 -16.73 -16.42
N GLY A 17 34.94 -17.07 -17.63
CA GLY A 17 34.53 -18.42 -17.99
C GLY A 17 33.12 -18.82 -17.56
N TRP A 18 32.38 -17.96 -16.85
CA TRP A 18 30.98 -18.18 -16.51
C TRP A 18 30.03 -17.49 -17.49
N GLU A 19 28.93 -18.15 -17.82
CA GLU A 19 27.81 -17.61 -18.59
C GLU A 19 26.50 -17.81 -17.81
N GLU A 20 25.57 -16.87 -17.98
CA GLU A 20 24.22 -16.95 -17.43
C GLU A 20 23.24 -17.45 -18.49
N ARG A 21 22.38 -18.40 -18.12
CA ARG A 21 21.42 -19.05 -19.00
C ARG A 21 20.07 -19.23 -18.32
N VAL A 22 19.03 -19.48 -19.11
CA VAL A 22 17.65 -19.66 -18.63
C VAL A 22 17.15 -21.06 -18.95
N SER A 23 16.56 -21.73 -17.98
CA SER A 23 15.89 -23.02 -18.15
C SER A 23 14.54 -22.88 -18.86
N SER A 24 13.95 -23.99 -19.32
CA SER A 24 12.61 -23.97 -19.91
C SER A 24 11.51 -23.46 -18.96
N GLN A 25 11.75 -23.52 -17.65
CA GLN A 25 10.85 -23.03 -16.60
C GLN A 25 11.14 -21.58 -16.17
N GLY A 26 12.09 -20.88 -16.80
CA GLY A 26 12.42 -19.49 -16.46
C GLY A 26 13.40 -19.33 -15.30
N GLN A 27 13.87 -20.42 -14.70
CA GLN A 27 14.93 -20.35 -13.69
C GLN A 27 16.29 -20.09 -14.33
N VAL A 28 17.05 -19.17 -13.76
CA VAL A 28 18.39 -18.82 -14.22
C VAL A 28 19.41 -19.80 -13.65
N TYR A 29 20.32 -20.27 -14.48
CA TYR A 29 21.46 -21.09 -14.08
C TYR A 29 22.75 -20.58 -14.72
N TYR A 30 23.86 -20.87 -14.06
CA TYR A 30 25.19 -20.42 -14.41
C TYR A 30 25.99 -21.61 -14.92
N ALA A 31 26.54 -21.51 -16.12
CA ALA A 31 27.39 -22.54 -16.70
C ALA A 31 28.84 -22.05 -16.75
N ASN A 32 29.78 -22.92 -16.38
CA ASN A 32 31.20 -22.63 -16.46
C ASN A 32 31.80 -23.36 -17.68
N HIS A 33 32.37 -22.60 -18.61
CA HIS A 33 32.92 -23.12 -19.85
C HIS A 33 34.21 -23.92 -19.67
N GLU A 34 34.98 -23.66 -18.61
CA GLU A 34 36.23 -24.32 -18.27
C GLU A 34 35.99 -25.67 -17.60
N THR A 35 35.13 -25.70 -16.58
CA THR A 35 34.85 -26.90 -15.78
C THR A 35 33.71 -27.76 -16.32
N LYS A 36 32.93 -27.23 -17.28
CA LYS A 36 31.69 -27.84 -17.80
C LYS A 36 30.62 -28.10 -16.73
N ALA A 37 30.72 -27.42 -15.58
CA ALA A 37 29.75 -27.50 -14.50
C ALA A 37 28.63 -26.46 -14.67
N THR A 38 27.46 -26.78 -14.14
CA THR A 38 26.33 -25.86 -14.04
C THR A 38 25.85 -25.74 -12.60
N GLN A 39 25.40 -24.56 -12.19
CA GLN A 39 24.80 -24.34 -10.87
C GLN A 39 23.67 -23.32 -10.93
N TRP A 40 22.79 -23.35 -9.94
CA TRP A 40 21.63 -22.45 -9.86
C TRP A 40 21.92 -21.13 -9.15
N GLU A 41 23.03 -21.05 -8.43
CA GLU A 41 23.41 -19.90 -7.63
C GLU A 41 24.50 -19.09 -8.31
N HIS A 42 24.43 -17.77 -8.25
CA HIS A 42 25.44 -16.89 -8.82
C HIS A 42 26.80 -17.16 -8.15
N PRO A 43 27.87 -17.38 -8.91
CA PRO A 43 29.16 -17.85 -8.38
C PRO A 43 29.84 -16.87 -7.40
N ARG A 44 29.48 -15.58 -7.42
CA ARG A 44 29.96 -14.60 -6.43
C ARG A 44 28.99 -14.34 -5.28
N SER A 45 27.71 -14.14 -5.60
CA SER A 45 26.73 -13.63 -4.65
C SER A 45 25.90 -14.73 -3.98
N GLY A 46 25.95 -15.97 -4.49
CA GLY A 46 25.17 -17.09 -3.98
C GLY A 46 23.65 -16.92 -4.14
N LYS A 47 23.22 -15.96 -4.96
CA LYS A 47 21.81 -15.68 -5.22
C LYS A 47 21.30 -16.49 -6.40
N LYS A 48 20.04 -16.91 -6.34
CA LYS A 48 19.34 -17.50 -7.49
C LYS A 48 18.57 -16.40 -8.19
N LYS A 49 18.44 -16.50 -9.51
CA LYS A 49 17.63 -15.57 -10.30
C LYS A 49 16.55 -16.30 -11.07
N GLN A 50 15.49 -15.58 -11.40
CA GLN A 50 14.44 -16.05 -12.29
C GLN A 50 14.06 -14.96 -13.28
N VAL A 51 13.69 -15.37 -14.49
CA VAL A 51 13.04 -14.48 -15.45
C VAL A 51 11.55 -14.77 -15.45
N THR A 52 10.75 -13.71 -15.35
CA THR A 52 9.28 -13.79 -15.33
C THR A 52 8.68 -13.07 -16.52
N GLY A 53 7.53 -13.56 -17.00
CA GLY A 53 6.76 -12.93 -18.06
C GLY A 53 7.12 -13.38 -19.48
N ASP A 54 6.39 -12.81 -20.44
CA ASP A 54 6.54 -13.08 -21.86
C ASP A 54 7.82 -12.45 -22.43
N LEU A 55 8.21 -12.90 -23.63
CA LEU A 55 9.30 -12.26 -24.35
C LEU A 55 8.96 -10.79 -24.65
N PRO A 56 9.97 -9.89 -24.69
CA PRO A 56 9.73 -8.51 -25.07
C PRO A 56 9.06 -8.40 -26.44
N TYR A 57 8.29 -7.34 -26.68
CA TYR A 57 7.59 -7.16 -27.95
C TYR A 57 8.56 -7.25 -29.14
N GLY A 58 8.17 -8.04 -30.16
CA GLY A 58 8.99 -8.29 -31.36
C GLY A 58 9.99 -9.43 -31.22
N TRP A 59 10.14 -10.03 -30.05
CA TRP A 59 10.99 -11.20 -29.84
C TRP A 59 10.22 -12.51 -29.97
N GLU A 60 10.83 -13.49 -30.62
CA GLU A 60 10.29 -14.84 -30.78
C GLU A 60 11.32 -15.88 -30.35
N LYS A 61 10.88 -16.90 -29.62
CA LYS A 61 11.68 -18.10 -29.32
C LYS A 61 11.49 -19.12 -30.43
N GLN A 62 12.58 -19.52 -31.08
CA GLN A 62 12.59 -20.59 -32.07
C GLN A 62 13.51 -21.72 -31.60
N VAL A 63 13.18 -22.95 -32.02
CA VAL A 63 14.02 -24.13 -31.80
C VAL A 63 14.50 -24.58 -33.18
N THR A 64 15.81 -24.63 -33.38
CA THR A 64 16.39 -25.09 -34.65
C THR A 64 16.20 -26.60 -34.81
N ASP A 65 16.41 -27.12 -36.02
CA ASP A 65 16.31 -28.55 -36.32
C ASP A 65 17.25 -29.42 -35.46
N ASP A 66 18.36 -28.84 -34.99
CA ASP A 66 19.31 -29.46 -34.06
C ASP A 66 18.90 -29.36 -32.58
N GLY A 67 17.70 -28.84 -32.28
CA GLY A 67 17.17 -28.68 -30.93
C GLY A 67 17.72 -27.48 -30.16
N ILE A 68 18.45 -26.56 -30.82
CA ILE A 68 19.04 -25.39 -30.17
C ILE A 68 17.99 -24.28 -30.08
N ILE A 69 17.84 -23.71 -28.88
CA ILE A 69 16.96 -22.57 -28.65
C ILE A 69 17.67 -21.29 -29.11
N ILE A 70 17.01 -20.53 -29.98
CA ILE A 70 17.44 -19.19 -30.42
C ILE A 70 16.30 -18.19 -30.18
N PHE A 71 16.68 -16.93 -30.01
CA PHE A 71 15.76 -15.81 -29.85
C PHE A 71 15.95 -14.83 -31.00
N VAL A 72 14.87 -14.56 -31.73
CA VAL A 72 14.85 -13.72 -32.93
C VAL A 72 14.11 -12.42 -32.61
N ASP A 73 14.80 -11.29 -32.73
CA ASP A 73 14.24 -9.94 -32.67
C ASP A 73 13.82 -9.51 -34.09
N HIS A 74 12.52 -9.55 -34.34
CA HIS A 74 11.93 -9.21 -35.64
C HIS A 74 11.95 -7.71 -35.95
N ILE A 75 12.14 -6.86 -34.93
CA ILE A 75 12.19 -5.40 -35.08
C ILE A 75 13.60 -4.98 -35.49
N ASN A 76 14.60 -5.42 -34.73
CA ASN A 76 16.00 -5.05 -34.97
C ASN A 76 16.74 -6.02 -35.90
N LYS A 77 16.06 -7.08 -36.37
CA LYS A 77 16.62 -8.13 -37.26
C LYS A 77 17.87 -8.79 -36.68
N LYS A 78 17.82 -9.13 -35.39
CA LYS A 78 18.92 -9.75 -34.65
C LYS A 78 18.53 -11.13 -34.14
N THR A 79 19.45 -12.09 -34.22
CA THR A 79 19.29 -13.41 -33.59
C THR A 79 20.35 -13.58 -32.50
N THR A 80 19.97 -14.15 -31.37
CA THR A 80 20.86 -14.43 -30.23
C THR A 80 20.52 -15.76 -29.57
N TYR A 81 21.48 -16.37 -28.91
CA TYR A 81 21.30 -17.58 -28.10
C TYR A 81 20.93 -17.25 -26.64
N THR A 82 21.18 -16.00 -26.22
CA THR A 82 20.89 -15.50 -24.88
C THR A 82 19.44 -15.03 -24.79
N ASP A 83 18.71 -15.51 -23.79
CA ASP A 83 17.33 -15.07 -23.54
C ASP A 83 17.30 -13.56 -23.27
N PRO A 84 16.57 -12.75 -24.05
CA PRO A 84 16.53 -11.30 -23.88
C PRO A 84 15.95 -10.87 -22.52
N ARG A 85 15.24 -11.76 -21.82
CA ARG A 85 14.70 -11.49 -20.48
C ARG A 85 15.77 -11.53 -19.39
N LEU A 86 16.97 -12.07 -19.65
CA LEU A 86 18.06 -12.12 -18.67
C LEU A 86 18.48 -10.74 -18.17
N ALA A 87 18.42 -9.73 -19.04
CA ALA A 87 18.67 -8.34 -18.65
C ALA A 87 17.69 -7.81 -17.58
N PHE A 88 16.57 -8.50 -17.37
CA PHE A 88 15.52 -8.18 -16.41
C PHE A 88 15.30 -9.31 -15.40
N ALA A 89 16.26 -10.23 -15.26
CA ALA A 89 16.19 -11.31 -14.28
C ALA A 89 16.16 -10.72 -12.85
N GLU A 90 15.26 -11.23 -12.02
CA GLU A 90 15.13 -10.81 -10.63
C GLU A 90 15.69 -11.88 -9.69
N ASP A 91 16.27 -11.44 -8.56
CA ASP A 91 16.68 -12.33 -7.49
C ASP A 91 15.46 -13.13 -6.99
N GLU A 92 15.60 -14.45 -6.88
CA GLU A 92 14.60 -15.32 -6.29
C GLU A 92 14.48 -15.00 -4.80
N LYS A 93 13.27 -14.66 -4.35
CA LYS A 93 13.00 -14.32 -2.95
C LYS A 93 13.17 -15.55 -2.07
N LYS A 94 14.12 -15.54 -1.12
CA LYS A 94 14.29 -16.64 -0.14
C LYS A 94 13.10 -16.74 0.82
N THR A 95 12.47 -15.59 1.12
CA THR A 95 11.21 -15.50 1.86
C THR A 95 10.32 -14.44 1.22
N PRO A 96 8.99 -14.47 1.41
CA PRO A 96 8.11 -13.39 0.97
C PRO A 96 8.50 -11.99 1.48
N PHE A 97 9.35 -11.93 2.51
CA PHE A 97 9.81 -10.72 3.19
C PHE A 97 11.19 -10.24 2.73
N ASP A 98 11.83 -10.93 1.78
CA ASP A 98 13.14 -10.59 1.25
C ASP A 98 13.03 -9.46 0.22
N PHE A 99 12.80 -8.24 0.72
CA PHE A 99 12.66 -7.04 -0.10
C PHE A 99 14.02 -6.37 -0.31
N LYS A 100 14.41 -6.18 -1.58
CA LYS A 100 15.52 -5.28 -1.92
C LYS A 100 15.12 -3.85 -1.54
N GLN A 101 15.77 -3.29 -0.53
CA GLN A 101 15.48 -1.94 -0.07
C GLN A 101 15.97 -0.90 -1.09
N LYS A 102 15.06 -0.43 -1.94
CA LYS A 102 15.33 0.63 -2.95
C LYS A 102 14.99 2.03 -2.45
N PHE A 103 14.06 2.13 -1.50
CA PHE A 103 13.52 3.40 -1.01
C PHE A 103 13.72 3.51 0.49
N ASP A 104 13.65 4.74 0.97
CA ASP A 104 13.94 5.10 2.36
C ASP A 104 13.01 6.22 2.86
N GLY A 105 13.36 6.79 4.03
CA GLY A 105 12.60 7.88 4.63
C GLY A 105 12.60 9.18 3.84
N ASN A 106 13.56 9.39 2.93
CA ASN A 106 13.69 10.61 2.14
C ASN A 106 13.04 10.50 0.76
N SER A 107 12.67 9.29 0.36
CA SER A 107 12.00 9.01 -0.90
C SER A 107 10.63 9.68 -0.97
N THR A 108 10.30 10.23 -2.14
CA THR A 108 9.00 10.86 -2.44
C THR A 108 8.05 9.88 -3.13
N ALA A 109 6.74 10.14 -3.06
CA ALA A 109 5.77 9.33 -3.78
C ALA A 109 6.02 9.31 -5.28
N LEU A 110 6.38 10.45 -5.89
CA LEU A 110 6.77 10.51 -7.31
C LEU A 110 7.95 9.59 -7.65
N GLN A 111 9.01 9.57 -6.83
CA GLN A 111 10.16 8.67 -7.02
C GLN A 111 9.76 7.20 -6.92
N VAL A 112 8.88 6.86 -5.97
CA VAL A 112 8.38 5.49 -5.79
C VAL A 112 7.58 5.00 -7.00
N THR A 113 6.83 5.88 -7.66
CA THR A 113 6.03 5.55 -8.86
C THR A 113 6.79 5.65 -10.17
N GLN A 114 8.04 6.09 -10.17
CA GLN A 114 8.79 6.28 -11.40
C GLN A 114 8.89 4.98 -12.21
N GLY A 115 8.58 5.06 -13.50
CA GLY A 115 8.59 3.90 -14.42
C GLY A 115 7.38 2.97 -14.29
N LYS A 116 6.33 3.34 -13.53
CA LYS A 116 5.07 2.60 -13.47
C LYS A 116 4.01 3.24 -14.37
N ASP A 117 3.20 2.42 -15.03
CA ASP A 117 1.98 2.86 -15.71
C ASP A 117 0.77 2.27 -14.99
N LEU A 118 -0.15 3.15 -14.55
CA LEU A 118 -1.37 2.80 -13.83
C LEU A 118 -2.61 3.00 -14.72
N SER A 119 -2.43 3.17 -16.02
CA SER A 119 -3.54 3.24 -16.98
C SER A 119 -4.47 2.05 -16.85
N GLY A 120 -5.77 2.32 -16.81
CA GLY A 120 -6.81 1.30 -16.60
C GLY A 120 -6.98 0.85 -15.13
N LYS A 121 -6.11 1.27 -14.21
CA LYS A 121 -6.31 1.04 -12.78
C LYS A 121 -7.26 2.07 -12.19
N TYR A 122 -8.02 1.63 -11.19
CA TYR A 122 -9.01 2.43 -10.48
C TYR A 122 -8.65 2.45 -9.01
N ALA A 123 -8.57 3.65 -8.44
CA ALA A 123 -8.16 3.87 -7.07
C ALA A 123 -9.20 4.70 -6.30
N ILE A 124 -9.62 4.24 -5.13
CA ILE A 124 -10.35 5.05 -4.17
C ILE A 124 -9.37 5.53 -3.10
N VAL A 125 -9.32 6.83 -2.86
CA VAL A 125 -8.54 7.41 -1.77
C VAL A 125 -9.46 8.17 -0.83
N THR A 126 -9.58 7.68 0.41
CA THR A 126 -10.38 8.36 1.44
C THR A 126 -9.62 9.57 2.00
N GLY A 127 -10.30 10.71 2.15
CA GLY A 127 -9.68 11.94 2.67
C GLY A 127 -8.66 12.55 1.71
N ALA A 128 -8.94 12.49 0.40
CA ALA A 128 -8.04 12.92 -0.68
C ALA A 128 -8.02 14.44 -0.95
N ASN A 129 -8.66 15.25 -0.11
CA ASN A 129 -8.72 16.71 -0.27
C ASN A 129 -7.64 17.47 0.53
N SER A 130 -6.74 16.78 1.22
CA SER A 130 -5.62 17.40 1.94
C SER A 130 -4.49 16.42 2.27
N GLY A 131 -3.31 16.97 2.58
CA GLY A 131 -2.19 16.24 3.17
C GLY A 131 -1.74 15.01 2.35
N ILE A 132 -1.46 13.91 3.06
CA ILE A 132 -1.00 12.64 2.48
C ILE A 132 -2.01 12.08 1.48
N GLY A 133 -3.30 12.16 1.78
CA GLY A 133 -4.36 11.64 0.90
C GLY A 133 -4.39 12.35 -0.44
N TYR A 134 -4.26 13.68 -0.42
CA TYR A 134 -4.17 14.49 -1.65
C TYR A 134 -2.93 14.15 -2.47
N GLU A 135 -1.74 14.10 -1.85
CA GLU A 135 -0.51 13.75 -2.58
C GLU A 135 -0.54 12.31 -3.12
N THR A 136 -1.14 11.37 -2.38
CA THR A 136 -1.35 9.99 -2.85
C THR A 136 -2.27 9.99 -4.08
N ALA A 137 -3.41 10.68 -4.03
CA ALA A 137 -4.35 10.76 -5.14
C ALA A 137 -3.71 11.45 -6.37
N LYS A 138 -3.00 12.57 -6.15
CA LYS A 138 -2.27 13.31 -7.18
C LYS A 138 -1.24 12.43 -7.86
N THR A 139 -0.40 11.74 -7.10
CA THR A 139 0.61 10.83 -7.64
C THR A 139 -0.04 9.70 -8.44
N LEU A 140 -1.05 8.99 -7.93
CA LEU A 140 -1.70 7.92 -8.68
C LEU A 140 -2.31 8.42 -10.01
N ALA A 141 -2.95 9.59 -10.00
CA ALA A 141 -3.55 10.19 -11.19
C ALA A 141 -2.48 10.60 -12.22
N TYR A 142 -1.33 11.10 -11.76
CA TYR A 142 -0.21 11.44 -12.63
C TYR A 142 0.36 10.25 -13.37
N PHE A 143 0.23 9.04 -12.85
CA PHE A 143 0.70 7.84 -13.51
C PHE A 143 -0.43 7.08 -14.22
N GLY A 144 -1.58 7.71 -14.47
CA GLY A 144 -2.63 7.20 -15.37
C GLY A 144 -3.81 6.49 -14.69
N ALA A 145 -3.79 6.35 -13.37
CA ALA A 145 -4.92 5.75 -12.65
C ALA A 145 -6.16 6.66 -12.74
N THR A 146 -7.34 6.04 -12.77
CA THR A 146 -8.60 6.73 -12.51
C THR A 146 -8.81 6.80 -11.00
N VAL A 147 -8.74 8.01 -10.44
CA VAL A 147 -8.72 8.22 -8.99
C VAL A 147 -10.04 8.84 -8.51
N ILE A 148 -10.67 8.16 -7.56
CA ILE A 148 -11.88 8.61 -6.87
C ILE A 148 -11.45 9.30 -5.57
N LEU A 149 -11.65 10.61 -5.52
CA LEU A 149 -11.45 11.44 -4.33
C LEU A 149 -12.68 11.31 -3.44
N ALA A 150 -12.61 10.37 -2.50
CA ALA A 150 -13.69 10.09 -1.55
C ALA A 150 -13.58 11.03 -0.34
N CYS A 151 -14.39 12.09 -0.34
CA CYS A 151 -14.25 13.22 0.57
C CYS A 151 -15.60 13.72 1.09
N ARG A 152 -15.63 14.13 2.37
CA ARG A 152 -16.80 14.79 2.97
C ARG A 152 -17.08 16.17 2.38
N ASN A 153 -16.04 17.00 2.26
CA ASN A 153 -16.17 18.34 1.69
C ASN A 153 -15.92 18.30 0.18
N LEU A 154 -17.01 18.26 -0.59
CA LEU A 154 -16.99 18.22 -2.06
C LEU A 154 -16.35 19.47 -2.66
N GLU A 155 -16.57 20.65 -2.10
CA GLU A 155 -16.00 21.90 -2.63
C GLU A 155 -14.46 21.89 -2.56
N ALA A 156 -13.91 21.51 -1.40
CA ALA A 156 -12.47 21.37 -1.21
C ALA A 156 -11.89 20.26 -2.11
N ALA A 157 -12.59 19.13 -2.26
CA ALA A 157 -12.16 18.05 -3.13
C ALA A 157 -12.17 18.46 -4.62
N ASN A 158 -13.19 19.20 -5.08
CA ASN A 158 -13.25 19.73 -6.44
C ASN A 158 -12.15 20.76 -6.70
N LYS A 159 -11.80 21.61 -5.72
CA LYS A 159 -10.64 22.51 -5.80
C LYS A 159 -9.35 21.73 -6.00
N CYS A 160 -9.09 20.71 -5.17
CA CYS A 160 -7.94 19.83 -5.33
C CYS A 160 -7.92 19.12 -6.69
N ARG A 161 -9.07 18.62 -7.16
CA ARG A 161 -9.19 18.00 -8.49
C ARG A 161 -8.78 18.98 -9.59
N ASN A 162 -9.29 20.20 -9.56
CA ASN A 162 -9.00 21.20 -10.59
C ASN A 162 -7.51 21.54 -10.64
N VAL A 163 -6.84 21.67 -9.48
CA VAL A 163 -5.38 21.87 -9.43
C VAL A 163 -4.62 20.72 -10.10
N ILE A 164 -5.03 19.46 -9.87
CA ILE A 164 -4.40 18.31 -10.53
C ILE A 164 -4.64 18.34 -12.05
N LEU A 165 -5.84 18.76 -12.50
CA LEU A 165 -6.18 18.87 -13.92
C LEU A 165 -5.48 20.04 -14.62
N GLU A 166 -5.20 21.14 -13.91
CA GLU A 166 -4.39 22.25 -14.41
C GLU A 166 -2.95 21.79 -14.67
N ASP A 167 -2.36 21.06 -13.73
CA ASP A 167 -1.01 20.50 -13.88
C ASP A 167 -0.97 19.36 -14.93
N ARG A 168 -2.04 18.53 -15.01
CA ARG A 168 -2.12 17.37 -15.90
C ARG A 168 -3.54 17.17 -16.45
N PRO A 169 -3.88 17.80 -17.59
CA PRO A 169 -5.23 17.76 -18.17
C PRO A 169 -5.74 16.37 -18.56
N SER A 170 -4.84 15.40 -18.75
CA SER A 170 -5.18 14.01 -19.07
C SER A 170 -5.50 13.13 -17.86
N ALA A 171 -5.35 13.65 -16.63
CA ALA A 171 -5.65 12.90 -15.41
C ALA A 171 -7.16 12.58 -15.31
N LYS A 172 -7.49 11.38 -14.84
CA LYS A 172 -8.87 10.92 -14.68
C LYS A 172 -9.25 10.94 -13.21
N LEU A 173 -10.10 11.89 -12.83
CA LEU A 173 -10.43 12.16 -11.44
C LEU A 173 -11.94 12.30 -11.26
N GLU A 174 -12.47 11.60 -10.27
CA GLU A 174 -13.88 11.65 -9.89
C GLU A 174 -13.99 12.03 -8.41
N VAL A 175 -14.94 12.90 -8.07
CA VAL A 175 -15.17 13.31 -6.68
C VAL A 175 -16.51 12.73 -6.26
N ILE A 176 -16.49 11.87 -5.25
CA ILE A 176 -17.70 11.24 -4.71
C ILE A 176 -17.77 11.54 -3.20
N HIS A 177 -18.96 11.89 -2.73
CA HIS A 177 -19.18 12.25 -1.33
C HIS A 177 -18.98 11.04 -0.43
N LEU A 178 -18.12 11.17 0.58
CA LEU A 178 -17.94 10.18 1.63
C LEU A 178 -17.72 10.87 2.98
N ASP A 179 -18.70 10.76 3.88
CA ASP A 179 -18.52 11.09 5.28
C ASP A 179 -18.36 9.81 6.11
N LEU A 180 -17.16 9.59 6.64
CA LEU A 180 -16.87 8.45 7.50
C LEU A 180 -17.49 8.59 8.90
N ALA A 181 -18.02 9.76 9.26
CA ALA A 181 -18.79 9.95 10.49
C ALA A 181 -20.24 9.46 10.35
N SER A 182 -20.64 8.86 9.22
CA SER A 182 -21.99 8.36 8.94
C SER A 182 -21.93 7.02 8.20
N LEU A 183 -22.39 5.93 8.82
CA LEU A 183 -22.48 4.63 8.15
C LEU A 183 -23.45 4.65 6.96
N LYS A 184 -24.50 5.49 7.03
CA LYS A 184 -25.38 5.74 5.89
C LYS A 184 -24.62 6.35 4.71
N SER A 185 -23.78 7.36 4.95
CA SER A 185 -22.94 7.95 3.90
C SER A 185 -21.97 6.92 3.30
N VAL A 186 -21.40 6.03 4.12
CA VAL A 186 -20.52 4.95 3.65
C VAL A 186 -21.26 3.99 2.71
N ARG A 187 -22.49 3.59 3.09
CA ARG A 187 -23.35 2.75 2.24
C ARG A 187 -23.65 3.42 0.90
N MET A 188 -24.09 4.68 0.93
CA MET A 188 -24.41 5.45 -0.27
C MET A 188 -23.21 5.60 -1.20
N PHE A 189 -22.02 5.89 -0.67
CA PHE A 189 -20.79 5.95 -1.46
C PHE A 189 -20.51 4.62 -2.18
N ALA A 190 -20.61 3.50 -1.46
CA ALA A 190 -20.33 2.19 -2.04
C ALA A 190 -21.39 1.77 -3.08
N GLU A 191 -22.66 2.12 -2.86
CA GLU A 191 -23.73 1.93 -3.84
C GLU A 191 -23.52 2.77 -5.09
N GLU A 192 -23.19 4.05 -4.94
CA GLU A 192 -22.87 4.93 -6.06
C GLU A 192 -21.69 4.37 -6.86
N TYR A 193 -20.59 3.99 -6.19
CA TYR A 193 -19.43 3.40 -6.86
C TYR A 193 -19.78 2.12 -7.62
N ARG A 194 -20.51 1.19 -6.99
CA ARG A 194 -20.95 -0.07 -7.64
C ARG A 194 -21.91 0.18 -8.80
N SER A 195 -22.77 1.19 -8.73
CA SER A 195 -23.71 1.54 -9.80
C SER A 195 -23.00 1.93 -11.10
N LYS A 196 -21.78 2.50 -11.00
CA LYS A 196 -20.93 2.85 -12.15
C LYS A 196 -20.33 1.62 -12.85
N LYS A 197 -20.38 0.44 -12.22
CA LYS A 197 -19.76 -0.81 -12.69
C LYS A 197 -18.26 -0.66 -12.99
N TRP A 198 -17.58 0.18 -12.21
CA TRP A 198 -16.13 0.34 -12.31
C TRP A 198 -15.39 -0.79 -11.60
N PRO A 199 -14.25 -1.26 -12.14
CA PRO A 199 -13.36 -2.13 -11.39
C PRO A 199 -12.71 -1.34 -10.25
N LEU A 200 -12.23 -2.02 -9.21
CA LEU A 200 -11.52 -1.41 -8.08
C LEU A 200 -10.21 -2.14 -7.83
N HIS A 201 -9.10 -1.48 -8.15
CA HIS A 201 -7.77 -2.08 -8.05
C HIS A 201 -7.03 -1.63 -6.79
N LEU A 202 -7.25 -0.40 -6.34
CA LEU A 202 -6.56 0.19 -5.20
C LEU A 202 -7.58 0.83 -4.25
N LEU A 203 -7.69 0.32 -3.02
CA LEU A 203 -8.47 0.94 -1.96
C LEU A 203 -7.53 1.50 -0.88
N ILE A 204 -7.40 2.82 -0.83
CA ILE A 204 -6.52 3.52 0.12
C ILE A 204 -7.35 4.10 1.26
N LEU A 205 -7.33 3.43 2.41
CA LEU A 205 -7.98 3.85 3.65
C LEU A 205 -7.06 4.83 4.39
N ASN A 206 -7.01 6.07 3.90
CA ASN A 206 -6.14 7.13 4.39
C ASN A 206 -6.79 8.07 5.41
N ALA A 207 -8.09 8.36 5.26
CA ALA A 207 -8.78 9.35 6.10
C ALA A 207 -8.69 9.00 7.59
N ALA A 208 -8.40 10.01 8.40
CA ALA A 208 -8.37 9.91 9.86
C ALA A 208 -8.65 11.26 10.53
N VAL A 209 -9.06 11.21 11.80
CA VAL A 209 -9.17 12.34 12.73
C VAL A 209 -8.30 12.09 13.96
N PHE A 210 -7.89 13.16 14.62
CA PHE A 210 -7.01 13.14 15.79
C PHE A 210 -7.31 14.32 16.71
N GLY A 211 -7.14 14.12 18.03
CA GLY A 211 -7.19 15.21 19.01
C GLY A 211 -8.54 15.92 19.08
N LEU A 212 -9.63 15.20 18.79
CA LEU A 212 -10.97 15.74 18.91
C LEU A 212 -11.41 15.74 20.38
N PRO A 213 -12.16 16.74 20.84
CA PRO A 213 -12.92 16.59 22.08
C PRO A 213 -13.92 15.43 21.93
N TYR A 214 -14.31 14.83 23.07
CA TYR A 214 -15.27 13.75 23.07
C TYR A 214 -16.55 14.15 22.31
N THR A 215 -16.84 13.40 21.26
CA THR A 215 -18.03 13.56 20.44
C THR A 215 -18.44 12.18 19.92
N LYS A 216 -19.73 12.03 19.63
CA LYS A 216 -20.27 10.85 18.97
C LYS A 216 -20.70 11.18 17.55
N SER A 217 -20.60 10.19 16.66
CA SER A 217 -21.21 10.23 15.34
C SER A 217 -22.74 10.15 15.44
N GLU A 218 -23.41 10.34 14.31
CA GLU A 218 -24.86 10.07 14.19
C GLU A 218 -25.21 8.60 14.47
N ASP A 219 -24.23 7.69 14.32
CA ASP A 219 -24.34 6.26 14.59
C ASP A 219 -24.17 5.91 16.09
N ASP A 220 -24.08 6.91 16.99
CA ASP A 220 -23.88 6.77 18.44
C ASP A 220 -22.53 6.15 18.87
N ILE A 221 -21.51 6.27 18.01
CA ILE A 221 -20.16 5.73 18.19
C ILE A 221 -19.16 6.87 18.40
N GLU A 222 -18.14 6.66 19.24
CA GLU A 222 -17.07 7.64 19.46
C GLU A 222 -16.40 8.02 18.13
N MET A 223 -16.25 9.33 17.90
CA MET A 223 -15.89 9.90 16.59
C MET A 223 -14.56 9.38 16.01
N THR A 224 -13.52 9.24 16.84
CA THR A 224 -12.19 8.78 16.42
C THR A 224 -12.24 7.33 15.97
N PHE A 225 -12.87 6.46 16.75
CA PHE A 225 -13.05 5.06 16.38
C PHE A 225 -13.96 4.88 15.16
N GLN A 226 -15.07 5.62 15.10
CA GLN A 226 -15.97 5.64 13.95
C GLN A 226 -15.22 5.93 12.66
N VAL A 227 -14.53 7.08 12.60
CA VAL A 227 -13.90 7.57 11.37
C VAL A 227 -12.65 6.77 11.00
N ASN A 228 -11.77 6.51 11.98
CA ASN A 228 -10.46 5.93 11.70
C ASN A 228 -10.52 4.43 11.40
N HIS A 229 -11.51 3.72 11.97
CA HIS A 229 -11.59 2.27 11.88
C HIS A 229 -12.96 1.77 11.41
N LEU A 230 -14.05 2.00 12.13
CA LEU A 230 -15.31 1.28 11.88
C LEU A 230 -15.94 1.59 10.52
N ALA A 231 -15.96 2.86 10.11
CA ALA A 231 -16.48 3.27 8.81
C ALA A 231 -15.59 2.78 7.65
N GLN A 232 -14.27 2.76 7.85
CA GLN A 232 -13.31 2.22 6.87
C GLN A 232 -13.48 0.68 6.75
N PHE A 233 -13.65 -0.01 7.87
CA PHE A 233 -13.99 -1.44 7.93
C PHE A 233 -15.27 -1.73 7.15
N TYR A 234 -16.33 -0.96 7.38
CA TYR A 234 -17.60 -1.12 6.67
C TYR A 234 -17.47 -0.83 5.17
N LEU A 235 -16.76 0.24 4.80
CA LEU A 235 -16.48 0.57 3.40
C LEU A 235 -15.78 -0.59 2.68
N THR A 236 -14.76 -1.18 3.31
CA THR A 236 -14.08 -2.36 2.78
C THR A 236 -15.03 -3.53 2.59
N LYS A 237 -15.87 -3.86 3.58
CA LYS A 237 -16.85 -4.95 3.46
C LYS A 237 -17.85 -4.74 2.31
N LEU A 238 -18.23 -3.49 2.03
CA LEU A 238 -19.16 -3.20 0.92
C LEU A 238 -18.52 -3.33 -0.46
N LEU A 239 -17.19 -3.16 -0.55
CA LEU A 239 -16.44 -3.12 -1.81
C LEU A 239 -15.56 -4.36 -2.06
N TRP A 240 -15.43 -5.27 -1.10
CA TRP A 240 -14.50 -6.40 -1.19
C TRP A 240 -14.77 -7.36 -2.36
N GLU A 241 -16.03 -7.53 -2.81
CA GLU A 241 -16.37 -8.35 -3.97
C GLU A 241 -15.93 -7.66 -5.27
N VAL A 242 -15.99 -6.32 -5.31
CA VAL A 242 -15.48 -5.54 -6.46
C VAL A 242 -13.95 -5.64 -6.52
N LEU A 243 -13.28 -5.58 -5.37
CA LEU A 243 -11.83 -5.77 -5.25
C LEU A 243 -11.41 -7.18 -5.72
N ALA A 244 -12.13 -8.23 -5.28
CA ALA A 244 -11.86 -9.60 -5.68
C ALA A 244 -12.08 -9.81 -7.19
N ALA A 245 -13.19 -9.29 -7.74
CA ALA A 245 -13.48 -9.33 -9.17
C ALA A 245 -12.47 -8.53 -10.02
N SER A 246 -11.77 -7.56 -9.42
CA SER A 246 -10.76 -6.73 -10.07
C SER A 246 -9.33 -7.20 -9.76
N SER A 247 -9.17 -8.43 -9.26
CA SER A 247 -7.86 -8.97 -8.92
C SER A 247 -6.90 -8.97 -10.12
N PRO A 248 -5.58 -8.74 -9.92
CA PRO A 248 -4.94 -8.42 -8.65
C PRO A 248 -5.29 -7.01 -8.16
N SER A 249 -5.68 -6.90 -6.90
CA SER A 249 -6.06 -5.64 -6.25
C SER A 249 -5.44 -5.52 -4.86
N ARG A 250 -5.40 -4.29 -4.33
CA ARG A 250 -4.73 -3.99 -3.06
C ARG A 250 -5.55 -3.07 -2.18
N ILE A 251 -5.49 -3.34 -0.88
CA ILE A 251 -6.04 -2.50 0.17
C ILE A 251 -4.87 -1.96 1.01
N VAL A 252 -4.75 -0.65 1.09
CA VAL A 252 -3.69 0.02 1.85
C VAL A 252 -4.32 0.78 3.01
N ILE A 253 -3.96 0.39 4.23
CA ILE A 253 -4.57 0.92 5.46
C ILE A 253 -3.57 1.81 6.19
N VAL A 254 -3.87 3.11 6.27
CA VAL A 254 -2.96 4.07 6.90
C VAL A 254 -3.12 4.02 8.43
N SER A 255 -2.08 3.53 9.09
CA SER A 255 -1.90 3.54 10.53
C SER A 255 -0.94 4.67 10.96
N SER A 256 -0.25 4.53 12.08
CA SER A 256 0.76 5.44 12.62
C SER A 256 1.64 4.72 13.64
N GLU A 257 2.85 5.20 13.90
CA GLU A 257 3.67 4.72 15.04
C GLU A 257 2.97 4.87 16.40
N SER A 258 1.91 5.69 16.48
CA SER A 258 1.07 5.79 17.68
C SER A 258 0.41 4.46 18.09
N HIS A 259 0.25 3.52 17.15
CA HIS A 259 -0.29 2.18 17.43
C HIS A 259 0.52 1.42 18.49
N ARG A 260 1.82 1.75 18.64
CA ARG A 260 2.71 1.13 19.62
C ARG A 260 2.40 1.53 21.05
N PHE A 261 1.67 2.63 21.25
CA PHE A 261 1.27 3.15 22.56
C PHE A 261 -0.18 2.81 22.91
N SER A 262 -0.81 1.90 22.15
CA SER A 262 -2.13 1.37 22.50
C SER A 262 -2.02 0.40 23.68
N ASP A 263 -3.06 0.41 24.52
CA ASP A 263 -3.22 -0.49 25.67
C ASP A 263 -4.22 -1.63 25.38
N LEU A 264 -4.59 -1.84 24.11
CA LEU A 264 -5.44 -2.95 23.71
C LEU A 264 -4.68 -4.27 23.80
N SER A 265 -5.29 -5.22 24.50
CA SER A 265 -4.88 -6.61 24.63
C SER A 265 -6.12 -7.50 24.51
N LEU A 266 -5.92 -8.82 24.51
CA LEU A 266 -7.04 -9.78 24.52
C LEU A 266 -7.97 -9.59 25.73
N ASP A 267 -7.42 -9.18 26.86
CA ASP A 267 -8.19 -8.97 28.10
C ASP A 267 -8.89 -7.60 28.13
N SER A 268 -8.32 -6.58 27.48
CA SER A 268 -8.83 -5.20 27.55
C SER A 268 -9.74 -4.81 26.38
N ILE A 269 -9.76 -5.58 25.28
CA ILE A 269 -10.55 -5.24 24.09
C ILE A 269 -12.05 -5.43 24.31
N THR A 270 -12.76 -4.31 24.44
CA THR A 270 -14.21 -4.26 24.63
C THR A 270 -14.84 -3.12 23.82
N GLU A 271 -16.16 -3.15 23.63
CA GLU A 271 -16.92 -2.07 22.97
C GLU A 271 -16.68 -0.72 23.66
N SER A 272 -16.66 -0.69 25.00
CA SER A 272 -16.39 0.52 25.78
C SER A 272 -14.95 1.00 25.69
N LYS A 273 -13.99 0.13 25.36
CA LYS A 273 -12.59 0.55 25.15
C LYS A 273 -12.37 1.13 23.75
N LEU A 274 -13.10 0.63 22.75
CA LEU A 274 -13.06 1.12 21.38
C LEU A 274 -13.89 2.39 21.20
N SER A 275 -15.08 2.44 21.80
CA SER A 275 -15.99 3.58 21.80
C SER A 275 -16.34 3.98 23.24
N PRO A 276 -15.43 4.66 23.96
CA PRO A 276 -15.60 5.01 25.36
C PRO A 276 -16.72 6.02 25.62
N THR A 277 -17.16 6.11 26.87
CA THR A 277 -18.01 7.21 27.36
C THR A 277 -17.18 8.45 27.64
N LEU A 278 -17.84 9.60 27.81
CA LEU A 278 -17.19 10.87 28.14
C LEU A 278 -16.24 10.75 29.36
N SER A 279 -16.62 10.01 30.40
CA SER A 279 -15.82 9.82 31.62
C SER A 279 -14.55 9.00 31.43
N GLN A 280 -14.48 8.18 30.37
CA GLN A 280 -13.36 7.29 30.07
C GLN A 280 -12.52 7.79 28.88
N TYR A 281 -12.99 8.82 28.18
CA TYR A 281 -12.38 9.30 26.96
C TYR A 281 -11.05 10.02 27.25
N GLN A 282 -10.02 9.56 26.56
CA GLN A 282 -8.72 10.22 26.45
C GLN A 282 -8.39 10.30 24.97
N ASP A 283 -8.25 11.51 24.45
CA ASP A 283 -8.07 11.81 23.03
C ASP A 283 -6.88 11.09 22.41
N LEU A 284 -5.72 11.13 23.08
CA LEU A 284 -4.51 10.46 22.62
C LEU A 284 -4.68 8.94 22.63
N GLN A 285 -5.32 8.39 23.68
CA GLN A 285 -5.51 6.94 23.79
C GLN A 285 -6.52 6.41 22.76
N ALA A 286 -7.63 7.13 22.53
CA ALA A 286 -8.59 6.80 21.49
C ALA A 286 -7.92 6.75 20.12
N TYR A 287 -7.03 7.71 19.83
CA TYR A 287 -6.24 7.70 18.60
C TYR A 287 -5.25 6.52 18.53
N ASN A 288 -4.46 6.28 19.58
CA ASN A 288 -3.51 5.15 19.65
C ASN A 288 -4.23 3.81 19.39
N ASN A 289 -5.37 3.61 20.06
CA ASN A 289 -6.22 2.45 19.91
C ASN A 289 -6.77 2.33 18.48
N SER A 290 -7.25 3.42 17.88
CA SER A 290 -7.73 3.41 16.49
C SER A 290 -6.63 3.02 15.49
N LYS A 291 -5.37 3.44 15.73
CA LYS A 291 -4.25 3.12 14.85
C LYS A 291 -3.76 1.68 15.03
N LEU A 292 -3.84 1.12 16.24
CA LEU A 292 -3.65 -0.32 16.41
C LEU A 292 -4.76 -1.13 15.74
N CYS A 293 -6.01 -0.67 15.82
CA CYS A 293 -7.13 -1.32 15.12
C CYS A 293 -6.86 -1.41 13.61
N ASN A 294 -6.31 -0.36 13.00
CA ASN A 294 -5.94 -0.38 11.58
C ASN A 294 -4.86 -1.42 11.23
N VAL A 295 -3.86 -1.64 12.09
CA VAL A 295 -2.83 -2.68 11.88
C VAL A 295 -3.45 -4.07 11.97
N LEU A 296 -4.20 -4.32 13.05
CA LEU A 296 -4.92 -5.58 13.28
C LEU A 296 -5.92 -5.88 12.16
N PHE A 297 -6.63 -4.86 11.71
CA PHE A 297 -7.58 -4.96 10.59
C PHE A 297 -6.87 -5.42 9.33
N SER A 298 -5.73 -4.79 8.97
CA SER A 298 -4.94 -5.21 7.80
C SER A 298 -4.46 -6.64 7.90
N LEU A 299 -3.98 -7.06 9.07
CA LEU A 299 -3.50 -8.42 9.31
C LEU A 299 -4.61 -9.45 9.07
N HIS A 300 -5.78 -9.26 9.70
CA HIS A 300 -6.90 -10.19 9.58
C HIS A 300 -7.53 -10.15 8.18
N LEU A 301 -7.71 -8.96 7.61
CA LEU A 301 -8.29 -8.78 6.29
C LEU A 301 -7.46 -9.45 5.20
N ASN A 302 -6.13 -9.40 5.30
CA ASN A 302 -5.26 -10.08 4.34
C ASN A 302 -5.54 -11.59 4.32
N LYS A 303 -5.70 -12.23 5.48
CA LYS A 303 -6.00 -13.66 5.57
C LYS A 303 -7.33 -14.02 4.91
N LEU A 304 -8.31 -13.12 4.93
CA LEU A 304 -9.63 -13.37 4.36
C LEU A 304 -9.66 -13.21 2.84
N LEU A 305 -8.79 -12.36 2.27
CA LEU A 305 -8.87 -11.95 0.86
C LEU A 305 -7.65 -12.30 0.02
N SER A 306 -6.55 -12.78 0.61
CA SER A 306 -5.33 -13.16 -0.12
C SER A 306 -5.63 -14.21 -1.19
N ASP A 307 -6.47 -15.19 -0.85
CA ASP A 307 -6.85 -16.30 -1.74
C ASP A 307 -7.77 -15.83 -2.88
N LYS A 308 -8.40 -14.67 -2.71
CA LYS A 308 -9.17 -13.97 -3.75
C LYS A 308 -8.31 -13.01 -4.59
N GLY A 309 -6.99 -13.03 -4.42
CA GLY A 309 -6.07 -12.15 -5.13
C GLY A 309 -6.07 -10.70 -4.65
N VAL A 310 -6.53 -10.42 -3.42
CA VAL A 310 -6.53 -9.08 -2.82
C VAL A 310 -5.52 -9.03 -1.69
N GLN A 311 -4.48 -8.21 -1.84
CA GLN A 311 -3.43 -8.05 -0.83
C GLN A 311 -3.68 -6.84 0.05
N CYS A 312 -3.58 -7.02 1.37
CA CYS A 312 -3.89 -5.97 2.34
C CYS A 312 -2.65 -5.64 3.18
N ASN A 313 -2.18 -4.39 3.11
CA ASN A 313 -1.01 -3.94 3.86
C ASN A 313 -1.33 -2.69 4.67
N SER A 314 -0.70 -2.57 5.83
CA SER A 314 -0.78 -1.40 6.70
C SER A 314 0.53 -0.64 6.72
N LEU A 315 0.50 0.64 7.09
CA LEU A 315 1.71 1.44 7.15
C LEU A 315 1.62 2.64 8.08
N HIS A 316 2.79 3.16 8.46
CA HIS A 316 2.96 4.53 8.94
C HIS A 316 3.50 5.41 7.80
N PRO A 317 2.87 6.57 7.50
CA PRO A 317 3.29 7.45 6.41
C PRO A 317 4.60 8.21 6.72
N GLY A 318 5.28 7.91 7.81
CA GLY A 318 6.45 8.64 8.31
C GLY A 318 6.07 9.73 9.31
N ASN A 319 7.05 10.21 10.07
CA ASN A 319 6.83 11.28 11.04
C ASN A 319 6.52 12.57 10.29
N ILE A 320 5.25 12.98 10.23
CA ILE A 320 4.82 14.21 9.59
C ILE A 320 4.42 15.23 10.65
N MET A 321 4.87 16.47 10.43
CA MET A 321 4.57 17.66 11.20
C MET A 321 4.04 18.76 10.25
N TYR A 322 2.92 18.50 9.58
CA TYR A 322 1.85 19.47 9.24
C TYR A 322 0.71 18.73 8.54
N THR A 323 -0.34 18.38 9.29
CA THR A 323 -1.67 18.11 8.72
C THR A 323 -2.62 19.10 9.37
N ASN A 324 -3.65 19.53 8.66
CA ASN A 324 -4.70 20.42 9.19
C ASN A 324 -5.55 19.78 10.33
N LEU A 325 -5.06 18.70 10.93
CA LEU A 325 -5.71 17.86 11.93
C LEU A 325 -5.75 18.50 13.33
N SER A 326 -4.91 19.51 13.61
CA SER A 326 -4.85 20.17 14.94
C SER A 326 -5.42 21.58 14.90
N ARG A 327 -6.75 21.73 14.79
CA ARG A 327 -7.42 23.04 14.85
C ARG A 327 -7.64 23.57 16.28
N HIS A 328 -7.50 22.75 17.32
CA HIS A 328 -8.02 23.10 18.65
C HIS A 328 -7.01 23.45 19.75
N TRP A 329 -5.68 23.43 19.52
CA TRP A 329 -4.72 23.85 20.56
C TRP A 329 -3.58 24.72 20.01
N TRP A 330 -3.39 25.90 20.63
CA TRP A 330 -2.41 26.91 20.23
C TRP A 330 -0.97 26.54 20.65
N LEU A 331 -0.79 25.77 21.73
CA LEU A 331 0.53 25.34 22.22
C LEU A 331 1.22 24.36 21.26
N TYR A 332 0.44 23.48 20.62
CA TYR A 332 0.97 22.57 19.60
C TYR A 332 1.51 23.34 18.39
N ARG A 333 0.89 24.46 17.99
CA ARG A 333 1.40 25.29 16.86
C ARG A 333 2.80 25.85 17.12
N VAL A 334 3.14 26.14 18.38
CA VAL A 334 4.47 26.65 18.78
C VAL A 334 5.52 25.53 18.81
N LEU A 335 5.15 24.34 19.29
CA LEU A 335 5.99 23.14 19.24
C LEU A 335 6.27 22.68 17.78
N PHE A 336 5.27 22.73 16.90
CA PHE A 336 5.43 22.48 15.46
C PHE A 336 6.32 23.52 14.75
N LEU A 337 6.38 24.77 15.25
CA LEU A 337 7.23 25.83 14.69
C LEU A 337 8.73 25.60 14.96
N LEU A 338 9.05 25.02 16.12
CA LEU A 338 10.43 24.74 16.56
C LEU A 338 11.03 23.45 15.95
N ALA A 339 10.18 22.51 15.49
CA ALA A 339 10.61 21.25 14.86
C ALA A 339 10.92 21.35 13.35
N ARG A 340 10.79 22.54 12.74
CA ARG A 340 10.89 22.82 11.29
C ARG A 340 12.07 22.19 10.53
N PRO A 341 13.33 22.17 11.03
CA PRO A 341 14.45 21.64 10.23
C PRO A 341 14.54 20.10 10.14
N PHE A 342 13.63 19.34 10.76
CA PHE A 342 13.64 17.85 10.77
C PHE A 342 12.37 17.21 10.18
N THR A 343 11.63 17.91 9.30
CA THR A 343 10.28 17.50 8.85
C THR A 343 10.23 16.96 7.41
N LYS A 344 9.50 15.86 7.20
CA LYS A 344 9.25 15.30 5.86
C LYS A 344 8.27 16.16 5.06
N SER A 345 8.46 16.24 3.74
CA SER A 345 7.48 16.83 2.82
C SER A 345 6.22 15.97 2.68
N LEU A 346 5.10 16.53 2.21
CA LEU A 346 3.86 15.77 1.97
C LEU A 346 4.06 14.65 0.93
N GLN A 347 4.90 14.90 -0.07
CA GLN A 347 5.31 13.90 -1.05
C GLN A 347 6.12 12.76 -0.43
N GLN A 348 7.01 13.05 0.53
CA GLN A 348 7.70 12.01 1.31
C GLN A 348 6.74 11.26 2.25
N GLY A 349 5.71 11.96 2.75
CA GLY A 349 4.64 11.38 3.55
C GLY A 349 3.77 10.36 2.79
N ALA A 350 3.47 10.66 1.53
CA ALA A 350 2.72 9.77 0.66
C ALA A 350 3.54 8.59 0.11
N ALA A 351 4.88 8.64 0.23
CA ALA A 351 5.76 7.66 -0.41
C ALA A 351 5.49 6.22 0.03
N THR A 352 5.32 5.98 1.33
CA THR A 352 5.05 4.62 1.84
C THR A 352 3.67 4.13 1.43
N THR A 353 2.66 5.01 1.41
CA THR A 353 1.30 4.71 0.92
C THR A 353 1.33 4.29 -0.54
N VAL A 354 2.00 5.08 -1.38
CA VAL A 354 2.13 4.81 -2.80
C VAL A 354 2.98 3.56 -3.04
N PHE A 355 4.04 3.33 -2.27
CA PHE A 355 4.84 2.09 -2.33
C PHE A 355 3.97 0.86 -2.09
N CYS A 356 3.16 0.87 -1.03
CA CYS A 356 2.24 -0.22 -0.73
C CYS A 356 1.21 -0.43 -1.84
N ALA A 357 0.74 0.67 -2.46
CA ALA A 357 -0.26 0.63 -3.51
C ALA A 357 0.28 0.10 -4.85
N VAL A 358 1.52 0.39 -5.25
CA VAL A 358 1.97 0.15 -6.64
C VAL A 358 3.27 -0.63 -6.81
N SER A 359 4.02 -0.90 -5.73
CA SER A 359 5.30 -1.61 -5.84
C SER A 359 5.09 -3.04 -6.29
N SER A 360 5.76 -3.47 -7.37
CA SER A 360 5.73 -4.86 -7.84
C SER A 360 6.37 -5.84 -6.84
N HIS A 361 7.23 -5.34 -5.95
CA HIS A 361 7.80 -6.15 -4.88
C HIS A 361 6.74 -6.74 -3.93
N LEU A 362 5.54 -6.14 -3.90
CA LEU A 362 4.41 -6.58 -3.08
C LEU A 362 3.37 -7.38 -3.86
N ASP A 363 3.64 -7.77 -5.11
CA ASP A 363 2.75 -8.66 -5.84
C ASP A 363 2.68 -10.03 -5.13
N GLY A 364 1.46 -10.45 -4.81
CA GLY A 364 1.19 -11.67 -4.05
C GLY A 364 1.59 -11.62 -2.57
N VAL A 365 2.03 -10.46 -2.04
CA VAL A 365 2.48 -10.33 -0.66
C VAL A 365 1.62 -9.32 0.10
N GLY A 366 1.06 -9.76 1.22
CA GLY A 366 0.18 -8.98 2.07
C GLY A 366 0.29 -9.33 3.55
N GLY A 367 -0.48 -8.64 4.39
CA GLY A 367 -0.51 -8.83 5.84
C GLY A 367 0.66 -8.14 6.55
N LEU A 368 1.36 -7.23 5.87
CA LEU A 368 2.57 -6.60 6.36
C LEU A 368 2.33 -5.17 6.86
N TYR A 369 3.29 -4.70 7.67
CA TYR A 369 3.36 -3.33 8.14
C TYR A 369 4.59 -2.63 7.55
N PHE A 370 4.42 -1.42 7.03
CA PHE A 370 5.49 -0.65 6.41
C PHE A 370 5.73 0.69 7.11
N ASN A 371 6.99 1.11 7.13
CA ASN A 371 7.41 2.45 7.53
C ASN A 371 8.59 2.86 6.65
N ASN A 372 8.59 4.08 6.11
CA ASN A 372 9.65 4.58 5.24
C ASN A 372 9.92 3.66 4.02
N CYS A 373 8.85 3.16 3.39
CA CYS A 373 8.91 2.18 2.29
C CYS A 373 9.63 0.86 2.63
N CYS A 374 9.83 0.57 3.91
CA CYS A 374 10.49 -0.63 4.40
C CYS A 374 9.51 -1.49 5.19
N HIS A 375 9.59 -2.81 5.02
CA HIS A 375 8.87 -3.73 5.89
C HIS A 375 9.38 -3.59 7.33
N CYS A 376 8.45 -3.49 8.28
CA CYS A 376 8.72 -3.32 9.70
C CYS A 376 7.81 -4.22 10.52
N ILE A 377 8.31 -4.69 11.67
CA ILE A 377 7.48 -5.42 12.62
C ILE A 377 6.64 -4.39 13.41
N PRO A 378 5.29 -4.52 13.47
CA PRO A 378 4.46 -3.63 14.27
C PRO A 378 4.65 -3.91 15.78
N SER A 379 3.80 -3.34 16.66
CA SER A 379 3.82 -3.71 18.08
C SER A 379 3.51 -5.20 18.29
N THR A 380 3.87 -5.75 19.46
CA THR A 380 3.51 -7.13 19.83
C THR A 380 2.01 -7.39 19.72
N ALA A 381 1.19 -6.41 20.15
CA ALA A 381 -0.25 -6.47 19.97
C ALA A 381 -0.65 -6.45 18.49
N GLY A 382 0.01 -5.66 17.65
CA GLY A 382 -0.24 -5.59 16.21
C GLY A 382 0.10 -6.87 15.43
N CYS A 383 0.94 -7.75 15.99
CA CYS A 383 1.22 -9.09 15.44
C CYS A 383 0.26 -10.17 15.96
N ASN A 384 -0.64 -9.85 16.88
CA ASN A 384 -1.49 -10.85 17.54
C ASN A 384 -2.73 -11.16 16.70
N GLU A 385 -2.75 -12.33 16.09
CA GLU A 385 -3.83 -12.78 15.20
C GLU A 385 -5.16 -13.01 15.93
N GLU A 386 -5.12 -13.51 17.17
CA GLU A 386 -6.32 -13.70 17.99
C GLU A 386 -6.94 -12.36 18.36
N LEU A 387 -6.10 -11.36 18.68
CA LEU A 387 -6.57 -10.00 18.94
C LEU A 387 -7.19 -9.38 17.68
N ALA A 388 -6.60 -9.64 16.51
CA ALA A 388 -7.13 -9.18 15.23
C ALA A 388 -8.49 -9.81 14.91
N HIS A 389 -8.65 -11.11 15.15
CA HIS A 389 -9.92 -11.81 15.02
C HIS A 389 -10.97 -11.32 16.04
N ARG A 390 -10.55 -11.06 17.30
CA ARG A 390 -11.43 -10.49 18.32
C ARG A 390 -11.92 -9.09 17.95
N LEU A 391 -11.04 -8.24 17.42
CA LEU A 391 -11.37 -6.92 16.90
C LEU A 391 -12.35 -7.02 15.73
N TRP A 392 -12.14 -7.95 14.80
CA TRP A 392 -13.05 -8.18 13.67
C TRP A 392 -14.47 -8.46 14.16
N ASN A 393 -14.64 -9.47 15.02
CA ASN A 393 -15.94 -9.86 15.56
C ASN A 393 -16.62 -8.74 16.38
N LEU A 394 -15.83 -7.93 17.09
CA LEU A 394 -16.35 -6.78 17.81
C LEU A 394 -16.80 -5.67 16.85
N SER A 395 -16.02 -5.41 15.79
CA SER A 395 -16.37 -4.44 14.74
C SER A 395 -17.65 -4.85 14.02
N GLU A 396 -17.83 -6.13 13.68
CA GLU A 396 -19.06 -6.64 13.07
C GLU A 396 -20.28 -6.46 13.98
N ARG A 397 -20.17 -6.78 15.27
CA ARG A 397 -21.27 -6.61 16.21
C ARG A 397 -21.63 -5.14 16.41
N MET A 398 -20.63 -4.27 16.57
CA MET A 398 -20.85 -2.82 16.71
C MET A 398 -21.49 -2.23 15.45
N LEU A 399 -21.00 -2.65 14.27
CA LEU A 399 -21.55 -2.26 12.98
C LEU A 399 -23.02 -2.68 12.86
N GLN A 400 -23.34 -3.96 13.12
CA GLN A 400 -24.71 -4.45 13.01
C GLN A 400 -25.65 -3.69 13.95
N LYS A 401 -25.24 -3.51 15.22
CA LYS A 401 -26.00 -2.76 16.22
C LYS A 401 -26.25 -1.31 15.80
N ALA A 402 -25.30 -0.67 15.12
CA ALA A 402 -25.47 0.68 14.61
C ALA A 402 -26.42 0.72 13.40
N LEU A 403 -26.30 -0.24 12.48
CA LEU A 403 -27.16 -0.34 11.30
C LEU A 403 -28.61 -0.75 11.63
N ASP A 404 -28.85 -1.43 12.74
CA ASP A 404 -30.21 -1.81 13.17
C ASP A 404 -30.98 -0.64 13.81
N LYS A 405 -30.28 0.42 14.24
CA LYS A 405 -30.86 1.58 14.92
C LYS A 405 -31.26 2.73 13.97
N GLY A 406 -30.71 2.77 12.76
CA GLY A 406 -30.91 3.85 11.77
C GLY A 406 -31.46 3.32 10.46
#